data_AF-A0A925XRQ0-F1
#
_entry.id   AF-A0A925XRQ0-F1
#
_cell.length_a   1.000
_cell.length_b   1.000
_cell.length_c   1.000
_cell.angle_alpha   90.00
_cell.angle_beta   90.00
_cell.angle_gamma   90.00
#
_symmetry.space_group_name_H-M   'P 1'
#
loop_
_entity.id
_entity.type
_entity.pdbx_description
1 polymer ?
#
loop_
_entity_poly.entity_id
_entity_poly.type
_entity_poly.pdbx_seq_one_letter_code
_entity_poly.pdbx_strand_id
1 'polypeptide(L)'
;TLGVYDLRPLLNNGDVSLPLLRTLSAVGTEKLTPPVLRGKQLFYDARDPRLARDRYMSCASCHNDGGHDGRVWDLTGFGEGLRNTISLRGRAANQGHLHWSNNFDELQDFEGQIRALAGGSGLMSETDFRSGTRSQPLGDRKAGISSDLDALAAYVGSLNMFDYAPSRSASGGLTSTALQGKTLFGNLNCGSCHAGLAFTGSGSNNPVDIGTVKPSSGQRLSAALTGIDIPTLRDVWSTAPYLHDGSAATLEAAVQAHNGPSFSAASISSADLTKLVAYLKEIGREESSAPVNPGTGIGLTGAYFNNKTLSGTPVLLRTEQLNYDWGKASPGTGVSADQFSVRWTGKIEAPVTGSYRFQTVSDDGIRVSIDGAVIIENWSVNGAPTNTGPDINLVAGQRVSIVVEYFENTKNAVARLRWRTPGTTSYVTVPQERQYPQ
;
A
#
# COMPACT_ATOMS: atom_id res chain seq x y z
N THR A 1 -27.39 -8.77 31.10
CA THR A 1 -27.21 -7.73 32.14
C THR A 1 -25.78 -7.78 32.66
N LEU A 2 -25.27 -6.72 33.27
CA LEU A 2 -23.94 -6.64 33.88
C LEU A 2 -24.08 -6.40 35.39
N GLY A 3 -23.50 -7.26 36.22
CA GLY A 3 -23.49 -7.07 37.68
C GLY A 3 -22.34 -6.16 38.12
N VAL A 4 -22.59 -5.24 39.04
CA VAL A 4 -21.58 -4.38 39.68
C VAL A 4 -21.39 -4.87 41.11
N TYR A 5 -20.19 -5.34 41.46
CA TYR A 5 -19.87 -5.91 42.77
C TYR A 5 -18.94 -5.00 43.57
N ASP A 6 -19.08 -5.00 44.90
CA ASP A 6 -18.10 -4.36 45.80
C ASP A 6 -16.93 -5.32 46.07
N LEU A 7 -15.73 -4.95 45.64
CA LEU A 7 -14.53 -5.78 45.80
C LEU A 7 -13.81 -5.56 47.13
N ARG A 8 -14.19 -4.57 47.94
CA ARG A 8 -13.51 -4.26 49.21
C ARG A 8 -13.44 -5.47 50.16
N PRO A 9 -14.48 -6.31 50.32
CA PRO A 9 -14.40 -7.49 51.19
C PRO A 9 -13.32 -8.50 50.73
N LEU A 10 -13.21 -8.74 49.41
CA LEU A 10 -12.15 -9.59 48.86
C LEU A 10 -10.76 -9.00 49.12
N LEU A 11 -10.59 -7.70 48.86
CA LEU A 11 -9.29 -7.03 48.96
C LEU A 11 -8.82 -6.88 50.42
N ASN A 12 -9.74 -6.63 51.35
CA ASN A 12 -9.41 -6.36 52.74
C ASN A 12 -9.37 -7.63 53.60
N ASN A 13 -10.23 -8.61 53.31
CA ASN A 13 -10.46 -9.76 54.19
C ASN A 13 -10.28 -11.11 53.49
N GLY A 14 -10.08 -11.14 52.16
CA GLY A 14 -10.02 -12.38 51.39
C GLY A 14 -11.39 -13.04 51.15
N ASP A 15 -12.49 -12.32 51.39
CA ASP A 15 -13.85 -12.84 51.22
C ASP A 15 -14.17 -13.11 49.74
N VAL A 16 -14.56 -14.35 49.41
CA VAL A 16 -14.95 -14.74 48.03
C VAL A 16 -16.43 -14.49 47.72
N SER A 17 -17.22 -14.15 48.73
CA SER A 17 -18.62 -13.75 48.57
C SER A 17 -18.70 -12.23 48.49
N LEU A 18 -18.93 -11.72 47.28
CA LEU A 18 -18.90 -10.28 46.98
C LEU A 18 -20.32 -9.70 46.95
N PRO A 19 -20.61 -8.60 47.67
CA PRO A 19 -21.89 -7.92 47.58
C PRO A 19 -22.19 -7.41 46.18
N LEU A 20 -23.33 -7.82 45.59
CA LEU A 20 -23.85 -7.23 44.35
C LEU A 20 -24.48 -5.87 44.67
N LEU A 21 -23.92 -4.80 44.14
CA LEU A 21 -24.38 -3.42 44.35
C LEU A 21 -25.54 -3.04 43.43
N ARG A 22 -25.47 -3.43 42.15
CA ARG A 22 -26.54 -3.19 41.17
C ARG A 22 -26.37 -4.04 39.92
N THR A 23 -27.44 -4.14 39.15
CA THR A 23 -27.46 -4.79 37.83
C THR A 23 -27.73 -3.74 36.75
N LEU A 24 -26.85 -3.65 35.75
CA LEU A 24 -27.01 -2.81 34.58
C LEU A 24 -27.62 -3.61 33.42
N SER A 25 -28.52 -2.99 32.66
CA SER A 25 -29.03 -3.58 31.43
C SER A 25 -27.91 -3.66 30.39
N ALA A 26 -27.72 -4.84 29.81
CA ALA A 26 -26.86 -4.99 28.63
C ALA A 26 -27.69 -4.67 27.38
N VAL A 27 -27.02 -4.26 26.29
CA VAL A 27 -27.69 -4.04 25.00
C VAL A 27 -28.35 -5.36 24.57
N GLY A 28 -29.67 -5.35 24.35
CA GLY A 28 -30.44 -6.55 24.01
C GLY A 28 -30.33 -6.98 22.54
N THR A 29 -29.70 -6.16 21.70
CA THR A 29 -29.53 -6.39 20.27
C THR A 29 -28.05 -6.42 19.94
N GLU A 30 -27.59 -7.57 19.45
CA GLU A 30 -26.25 -7.70 18.88
C GLU A 30 -26.18 -6.94 17.56
N LYS A 31 -25.16 -6.09 17.41
CA LYS A 31 -24.97 -5.24 16.22
C LYS A 31 -24.11 -5.93 15.16
N LEU A 32 -23.29 -6.90 15.55
CA LEU A 32 -22.48 -7.68 14.63
C LEU A 32 -23.35 -8.64 13.82
N THR A 33 -23.06 -8.77 12.53
CA THR A 33 -23.68 -9.82 11.72
C THR A 33 -23.26 -11.20 12.24
N PRO A 34 -24.05 -12.27 12.02
CA PRO A 34 -23.73 -13.58 12.56
C PRO A 34 -22.31 -14.09 12.23
N PRO A 35 -21.77 -13.94 10.99
CA PRO A 35 -20.40 -14.35 10.70
C PRO A 35 -19.35 -13.54 11.47
N VAL A 36 -19.53 -12.23 11.59
CA VAL A 36 -18.60 -11.35 12.32
C VAL A 36 -18.63 -11.65 13.82
N LEU A 37 -19.82 -11.88 14.39
CA LEU A 37 -19.97 -12.28 15.78
C LEU A 37 -19.27 -13.62 16.05
N ARG A 38 -19.49 -14.62 15.20
CA ARG A 38 -18.87 -15.94 15.35
C ARG A 38 -17.35 -15.85 15.25
N GLY A 39 -16.84 -15.08 14.28
CA GLY A 39 -15.41 -14.83 14.15
C GLY A 39 -14.82 -14.14 15.38
N LYS A 40 -15.53 -13.15 15.93
CA LYS A 40 -15.14 -12.49 17.17
C LYS A 40 -15.09 -13.48 18.33
N GLN A 41 -16.07 -14.36 18.47
CA GLN A 41 -16.05 -15.37 19.52
C GLN A 41 -14.81 -16.27 19.40
N LEU A 42 -14.53 -16.81 18.21
CA LEU A 42 -13.35 -17.62 17.95
C LEU A 42 -12.05 -16.87 18.23
N PHE A 43 -11.95 -15.62 17.81
CA PHE A 43 -10.76 -14.78 17.98
C PHE A 43 -10.34 -14.61 19.45
N TYR A 44 -11.29 -14.70 20.40
CA TYR A 44 -11.04 -14.58 21.85
C TYR A 44 -11.19 -15.91 22.60
N ASP A 45 -11.54 -17.03 21.95
CA ASP A 45 -11.86 -18.28 22.64
C ASP A 45 -10.62 -19.14 22.87
N ALA A 46 -9.79 -18.73 23.83
CA ALA A 46 -8.61 -19.52 24.23
C ALA A 46 -8.96 -20.93 24.76
N ARG A 47 -10.23 -21.21 25.04
CA ARG A 47 -10.67 -22.53 25.54
C ARG A 47 -10.91 -23.54 24.43
N ASP A 48 -11.01 -23.12 23.18
CA ASP A 48 -11.24 -24.00 22.04
C ASP A 48 -9.95 -24.78 21.71
N PRO A 49 -9.90 -26.11 21.93
CA PRO A 49 -8.71 -26.91 21.64
C PRO A 49 -8.38 -26.98 20.14
N ARG A 50 -9.32 -26.56 19.27
CA ARG A 50 -9.04 -26.39 17.84
C ARG A 50 -8.07 -25.23 17.60
N LEU A 51 -8.12 -24.18 18.42
CA LEU A 51 -7.26 -22.99 18.32
C LEU A 51 -5.93 -23.18 19.06
N ALA A 52 -5.95 -23.74 20.27
CA ALA A 52 -4.75 -24.00 21.05
C ALA A 52 -4.93 -25.27 21.89
N ARG A 53 -4.05 -26.26 21.70
CA ARG A 53 -4.17 -27.60 22.32
C ARG A 53 -4.37 -27.52 23.83
N ASP A 54 -3.54 -26.71 24.48
CA ASP A 54 -3.44 -26.61 25.94
C ASP A 54 -4.31 -25.45 26.49
N ARG A 55 -5.19 -24.89 25.65
CA ARG A 55 -6.22 -23.91 26.01
C ARG A 55 -5.71 -22.63 26.70
N TYR A 56 -4.52 -22.18 26.31
CA TYR A 56 -3.81 -21.10 26.98
C TYR A 56 -3.76 -19.78 26.18
N MET A 57 -4.11 -19.81 24.89
CA MET A 57 -4.05 -18.63 24.03
C MET A 57 -5.12 -18.62 22.95
N SER A 58 -5.39 -17.43 22.42
CA SER A 58 -6.22 -17.18 21.25
C SER A 58 -5.58 -16.09 20.39
N CYS A 59 -6.20 -15.71 19.28
CA CYS A 59 -5.73 -14.59 18.46
C CYS A 59 -5.60 -13.30 19.30
N ALA A 60 -6.56 -13.05 20.20
CA ALA A 60 -6.58 -11.88 21.08
C ALA A 60 -5.43 -11.83 22.09
N SER A 61 -4.72 -12.94 22.34
CA SER A 61 -3.55 -12.97 23.22
C SER A 61 -2.42 -12.09 22.71
N CYS A 62 -2.25 -12.00 21.38
CA CYS A 62 -1.27 -11.13 20.73
C CYS A 62 -1.95 -9.91 20.08
N HIS A 63 -3.17 -10.06 19.59
CA HIS A 63 -3.92 -9.02 18.87
C HIS A 63 -5.13 -8.52 19.66
N ASN A 64 -4.90 -8.03 20.88
CA ASN A 64 -5.99 -7.60 21.76
C ASN A 64 -6.85 -6.51 21.09
N ASP A 65 -8.16 -6.74 20.97
CA ASP A 65 -9.10 -5.89 20.23
C ASP A 65 -8.63 -5.53 18.81
N GLY A 66 -7.97 -6.49 18.15
CA GLY A 66 -7.40 -6.33 16.82
C GLY A 66 -6.14 -5.46 16.76
N GLY A 67 -5.63 -4.99 17.90
CA GLY A 67 -4.40 -4.23 17.99
C GLY A 67 -3.16 -5.13 17.96
N HIS A 68 -2.13 -4.70 18.67
CA HIS A 68 -0.90 -5.44 18.91
C HIS A 68 -0.61 -5.45 20.42
N ASP A 69 0.21 -6.39 20.86
CA ASP A 69 0.58 -6.55 22.27
C ASP A 69 1.88 -5.84 22.66
N GLY A 70 2.50 -5.12 21.71
CA GLY A 70 3.77 -4.43 21.90
C GLY A 70 4.96 -5.36 22.14
N ARG A 71 4.86 -6.63 21.73
CA ARG A 71 5.90 -7.64 21.91
C ARG A 71 6.54 -8.09 20.60
N VAL A 72 7.78 -8.55 20.74
CA VAL A 72 8.51 -9.30 19.72
C VAL A 72 8.50 -10.77 20.13
N TRP A 73 8.09 -11.62 19.21
CA TRP A 73 7.99 -13.06 19.39
C TRP A 73 9.12 -13.77 18.63
N ASP A 74 9.68 -14.80 19.23
CA ASP A 74 10.63 -15.69 18.54
C ASP A 74 9.87 -16.78 17.79
N LEU A 75 9.81 -16.63 16.47
CA LEU A 75 9.18 -17.58 15.54
C LEU A 75 10.24 -18.30 14.69
N THR A 76 11.49 -18.37 15.15
CA THR A 76 12.59 -19.04 14.44
C THR A 76 12.28 -20.52 14.19
N GLY A 77 11.63 -21.20 15.14
CA GLY A 77 11.18 -22.60 14.97
C GLY A 77 10.18 -22.80 13.83
N PHE A 78 9.55 -21.73 13.35
CA PHE A 78 8.61 -21.72 12.22
C PHE A 78 9.22 -21.13 10.95
N GLY A 79 10.53 -20.84 10.96
CA GLY A 79 11.24 -20.24 9.84
C GLY A 79 11.02 -18.73 9.69
N GLU A 80 10.33 -18.04 10.61
CA GLU A 80 10.01 -16.61 10.50
C GLU A 80 10.98 -15.71 11.31
N GLY A 81 11.87 -16.27 12.13
CA GLY A 81 12.78 -15.47 12.96
C GLY A 81 12.05 -14.61 14.00
N LEU A 82 12.65 -13.50 14.44
CA LEU A 82 11.97 -12.55 15.34
C LEU A 82 10.88 -11.77 14.60
N ARG A 83 9.69 -11.68 15.20
CA ARG A 83 8.52 -10.98 14.65
C ARG A 83 7.84 -10.09 15.68
N ASN A 84 7.77 -8.81 15.40
CA ASN A 84 6.94 -7.85 16.11
C ASN A 84 5.47 -8.04 15.73
N THR A 85 4.56 -7.98 16.70
CA THR A 85 3.13 -8.16 16.43
C THR A 85 2.55 -7.01 15.58
N ILE A 86 1.86 -7.35 14.49
CA ILE A 86 1.22 -6.38 13.59
C ILE A 86 -0.16 -5.98 14.14
N SER A 87 -0.49 -4.68 14.16
CA SER A 87 -1.88 -4.25 14.38
C SER A 87 -2.78 -4.65 13.21
N LEU A 88 -3.92 -5.29 13.48
CA LEU A 88 -4.91 -5.69 12.49
C LEU A 88 -5.92 -4.57 12.17
N ARG A 89 -6.02 -3.55 13.03
CA ARG A 89 -6.94 -2.41 12.85
C ARG A 89 -6.61 -1.63 11.59
N GLY A 90 -7.65 -1.24 10.86
CA GLY A 90 -7.59 -0.52 9.59
C GLY A 90 -7.08 -1.34 8.41
N ARG A 91 -6.56 -2.56 8.61
CA ARG A 91 -6.03 -3.40 7.53
C ARG A 91 -7.11 -4.21 6.82
N ALA A 92 -8.12 -4.69 7.56
CA ALA A 92 -9.27 -5.42 7.01
C ALA A 92 -8.94 -6.55 6.01
N ALA A 93 -7.75 -7.16 6.10
CA ALA A 93 -7.21 -8.10 5.11
C ALA A 93 -6.96 -7.55 3.68
N ASN A 94 -7.13 -6.26 3.44
CA ASN A 94 -7.21 -5.69 2.09
C ASN A 94 -5.95 -4.94 1.66
N GLN A 95 -4.82 -5.16 2.34
CA GLN A 95 -3.57 -4.44 2.06
C GLN A 95 -2.55 -5.26 1.27
N GLY A 96 -2.87 -6.46 0.80
CA GLY A 96 -1.92 -7.35 0.11
C GLY A 96 -1.83 -8.70 0.81
N HIS A 97 -0.76 -9.44 0.56
CA HIS A 97 -0.51 -10.66 1.34
C HIS A 97 -0.21 -10.29 2.80
N LEU A 98 -0.69 -11.13 3.71
CA LEU A 98 -0.49 -10.96 5.15
C LEU A 98 0.92 -11.44 5.53
N HIS A 99 1.23 -11.28 6.82
CA HIS A 99 2.54 -11.54 7.41
C HIS A 99 3.64 -10.54 7.00
N TRP A 100 4.63 -10.36 7.89
CA TRP A 100 5.83 -9.59 7.56
C TRP A 100 6.59 -10.17 6.36
N SER A 101 6.50 -11.48 6.15
CA SER A 101 7.11 -12.19 5.03
C SER A 101 6.25 -12.18 3.75
N ASN A 102 5.09 -11.49 3.74
CA ASN A 102 4.22 -11.34 2.58
C ASN A 102 3.86 -12.70 1.92
N ASN A 103 3.50 -13.70 2.72
CA ASN A 103 3.41 -15.11 2.30
C ASN A 103 2.02 -15.75 2.46
N PHE A 104 1.02 -15.01 2.92
CA PHE A 104 -0.34 -15.50 3.17
C PHE A 104 -1.30 -14.70 2.28
N ASP A 105 -1.98 -15.33 1.32
CA ASP A 105 -2.87 -14.65 0.38
C ASP A 105 -4.33 -14.57 0.87
N GLU A 106 -4.66 -15.29 1.95
CA GLU A 106 -5.95 -15.22 2.62
C GLU A 106 -5.84 -15.35 4.15
N LEU A 107 -6.84 -14.86 4.90
CA LEU A 107 -6.83 -15.00 6.38
C LEU A 107 -6.88 -16.45 6.82
N GLN A 108 -7.48 -17.29 6.00
CA GLN A 108 -7.67 -18.69 6.27
C GLN A 108 -6.33 -19.45 6.28
N ASP A 109 -5.24 -18.88 5.74
CA ASP A 109 -3.90 -19.47 5.84
C ASP A 109 -3.38 -19.59 7.28
N PHE A 110 -3.91 -18.79 8.21
CA PHE A 110 -3.63 -18.92 9.63
C PHE A 110 -4.09 -20.27 10.22
N GLU A 111 -4.87 -21.07 9.50
CA GLU A 111 -5.12 -22.48 9.83
C GLU A 111 -3.82 -23.27 10.05
N GLY A 112 -2.79 -23.03 9.22
CA GLY A 112 -1.49 -23.67 9.39
C GLY A 112 -0.80 -23.26 10.70
N GLN A 113 -0.93 -21.99 11.10
CA GLN A 113 -0.36 -21.49 12.34
C GLN A 113 -1.12 -21.93 13.57
N ILE A 114 -2.45 -22.01 13.50
CA ILE A 114 -3.27 -22.59 14.57
C ILE A 114 -2.74 -24.00 14.92
N ARG A 115 -2.47 -24.81 13.89
CA ARG A 115 -1.93 -26.17 14.04
C ARG A 115 -0.48 -26.20 14.51
N ALA A 116 0.39 -25.36 13.94
CA ALA A 116 1.83 -25.42 14.19
C ALA A 116 2.26 -24.67 15.47
N LEU A 117 1.75 -23.46 15.71
CA LEU A 117 2.19 -22.58 16.80
C LEU A 117 1.58 -22.99 18.15
N ALA A 118 0.26 -23.12 18.18
CA ALA A 118 -0.48 -23.42 19.41
C ALA A 118 -0.86 -24.90 19.55
N GLY A 119 -0.48 -25.75 18.58
CA GLY A 119 -0.75 -27.18 18.55
C GLY A 119 -2.23 -27.53 18.36
N GLY A 120 -3.07 -26.57 17.98
CA GLY A 120 -4.51 -26.74 17.84
C GLY A 120 -4.88 -27.77 16.77
N SER A 121 -6.05 -28.40 16.89
CA SER A 121 -6.51 -29.34 15.86
C SER A 121 -7.00 -28.67 14.57
N GLY A 122 -7.05 -27.33 14.53
CA GLY A 122 -7.50 -26.53 13.39
C GLY A 122 -9.01 -26.34 13.29
N LEU A 123 -9.42 -25.25 12.63
CA LEU A 123 -10.83 -24.92 12.36
C LEU A 123 -11.34 -25.53 11.06
N MET A 124 -10.46 -26.14 10.26
CA MET A 124 -10.79 -26.97 9.10
C MET A 124 -10.66 -28.47 9.43
N SER A 125 -11.34 -29.34 8.68
CA SER A 125 -11.11 -30.78 8.81
C SER A 125 -9.71 -31.18 8.33
N GLU A 126 -9.13 -32.24 8.91
CA GLU A 126 -7.80 -32.72 8.48
C GLU A 126 -7.81 -33.18 7.01
N THR A 127 -8.93 -33.76 6.56
CA THR A 127 -9.10 -34.20 5.17
C THR A 127 -9.05 -33.03 4.21
N ASP A 128 -9.75 -31.94 4.51
CA ASP A 128 -9.76 -30.75 3.66
C ASP A 128 -8.39 -30.04 3.69
N PHE A 129 -7.78 -29.93 4.88
CA PHE A 129 -6.47 -29.30 5.05
C PHE A 129 -5.37 -30.01 4.26
N ARG A 130 -5.42 -31.36 4.18
CA ARG A 130 -4.47 -32.17 3.40
C ARG A 130 -4.84 -32.36 1.94
N SER A 131 -5.99 -31.86 1.50
CA SER A 131 -6.41 -32.03 0.12
C SER A 131 -5.61 -31.10 -0.80
N GLY A 132 -4.92 -31.70 -1.78
CA GLY A 132 -4.07 -30.99 -2.73
C GLY A 132 -2.90 -30.27 -2.04
N THR A 133 -2.76 -28.98 -2.33
CA THR A 133 -1.72 -28.10 -1.76
C THR A 133 -2.24 -27.21 -0.64
N ARG A 134 -3.48 -27.42 -0.18
CA ARG A 134 -4.17 -26.53 0.77
C ARG A 134 -3.44 -26.31 2.09
N SER A 135 -2.57 -27.22 2.52
CA SER A 135 -1.75 -27.02 3.72
C SER A 135 -0.71 -25.90 3.58
N GLN A 136 -0.45 -25.42 2.37
CA GLN A 136 0.51 -24.36 2.08
C GLN A 136 -0.17 -22.98 2.10
N PRO A 137 0.50 -21.91 2.58
CA PRO A 137 -0.06 -20.56 2.60
C PRO A 137 -0.34 -19.90 1.24
N LEU A 138 0.23 -20.39 0.13
CA LEU A 138 -0.08 -19.91 -1.23
C LEU A 138 -0.55 -21.06 -2.13
N GLY A 139 -1.11 -22.10 -1.50
CA GLY A 139 -1.60 -23.30 -2.18
C GLY A 139 -3.09 -23.19 -2.55
N ASP A 140 -3.76 -24.33 -2.62
CA ASP A 140 -5.19 -24.37 -2.88
C ASP A 140 -5.98 -23.57 -1.84
N ARG A 141 -6.96 -22.80 -2.33
CA ARG A 141 -7.78 -21.89 -1.53
C ARG A 141 -8.51 -22.60 -0.38
N LYS A 142 -8.53 -21.96 0.79
CA LYS A 142 -9.18 -22.37 2.04
C LYS A 142 -10.47 -21.59 2.29
N ALA A 143 -10.59 -20.36 1.77
CA ALA A 143 -11.85 -19.61 1.85
C ALA A 143 -13.03 -20.41 1.26
N GLY A 144 -14.14 -20.44 1.98
CA GLY A 144 -15.34 -21.19 1.59
C GLY A 144 -15.34 -22.67 2.00
N ILE A 145 -14.26 -23.18 2.59
CA ILE A 145 -14.16 -24.60 3.00
C ILE A 145 -14.61 -24.80 4.45
N SER A 146 -14.23 -23.90 5.37
CA SER A 146 -14.66 -23.93 6.78
C SER A 146 -15.39 -22.66 7.15
N SER A 147 -16.64 -22.82 7.59
CA SER A 147 -17.46 -21.70 8.06
C SER A 147 -16.87 -20.99 9.28
N ASP A 148 -16.14 -21.68 10.15
CA ASP A 148 -15.46 -21.06 11.30
C ASP A 148 -14.21 -20.26 10.87
N LEU A 149 -13.46 -20.73 9.87
CA LEU A 149 -12.36 -19.95 9.28
C LEU A 149 -12.88 -18.72 8.53
N ASP A 150 -13.96 -18.86 7.77
CA ASP A 150 -14.60 -17.75 7.08
C ASP A 150 -15.20 -16.74 8.06
N ALA A 151 -15.74 -17.20 9.20
CA ALA A 151 -16.18 -16.32 10.26
C ALA A 151 -15.01 -15.54 10.87
N LEU A 152 -13.88 -16.20 11.13
CA LEU A 152 -12.66 -15.52 11.63
C LEU A 152 -12.16 -14.48 10.62
N ALA A 153 -12.13 -14.80 9.33
CA ALA A 153 -11.80 -13.87 8.26
C ALA A 153 -12.79 -12.69 8.20
N ALA A 154 -14.09 -12.94 8.35
CA ALA A 154 -15.12 -11.89 8.40
C ALA A 154 -14.92 -10.95 9.60
N TYR A 155 -14.54 -11.48 10.76
CA TYR A 155 -14.22 -10.63 11.92
C TYR A 155 -12.98 -9.77 11.68
N VAL A 156 -11.87 -10.34 11.22
CA VAL A 156 -10.66 -9.55 10.92
C VAL A 156 -10.91 -8.53 9.80
N GLY A 157 -11.69 -8.90 8.79
CA GLY A 157 -12.15 -8.00 7.73
C GLY A 157 -13.03 -6.83 8.23
N SER A 158 -13.72 -7.01 9.36
CA SER A 158 -14.51 -5.94 9.99
C SER A 158 -13.66 -4.90 10.73
N LEU A 159 -12.38 -5.19 11.01
CA LEU A 159 -11.44 -4.28 11.68
C LEU A 159 -10.88 -3.24 10.69
N ASN A 160 -11.77 -2.52 9.99
CA ASN A 160 -11.44 -1.66 8.85
C ASN A 160 -11.29 -0.17 9.17
N MET A 161 -11.29 0.19 10.45
CA MET A 161 -11.11 1.58 10.88
C MET A 161 -9.72 1.81 11.48
N PHE A 162 -9.08 2.88 11.01
CA PHE A 162 -7.94 3.50 11.67
C PHE A 162 -8.40 4.46 12.78
N ASP A 163 -7.53 4.72 13.73
CA ASP A 163 -7.76 5.63 14.84
C ASP A 163 -7.45 7.09 14.45
N TYR A 164 -7.93 8.03 15.26
CA TYR A 164 -7.55 9.45 15.10
C TYR A 164 -6.17 9.68 15.70
N ALA A 165 -5.33 10.48 15.06
CA ALA A 165 -4.01 10.75 15.61
C ALA A 165 -4.12 11.68 16.84
N PRO A 166 -3.56 11.30 17.99
CA PRO A 166 -3.76 12.04 19.24
C PRO A 166 -2.99 13.36 19.28
N SER A 167 -1.99 13.55 18.41
CA SER A 167 -1.03 14.66 18.46
C SER A 167 -1.38 15.83 17.55
N ARG A 168 -2.58 15.84 16.93
CA ARG A 168 -3.00 16.93 16.03
C ARG A 168 -3.26 18.23 16.79
N SER A 169 -3.32 19.33 16.04
CA SER A 169 -3.74 20.62 16.59
C SER A 169 -5.18 20.58 17.12
N ALA A 170 -5.55 21.56 17.94
CA ALA A 170 -6.90 21.63 18.52
C ALA A 170 -8.04 21.72 17.48
N SER A 171 -7.76 22.18 16.26
CA SER A 171 -8.72 22.19 15.15
C SER A 171 -8.79 20.87 14.37
N GLY A 172 -7.99 19.86 14.75
CA GLY A 172 -7.87 18.58 14.04
C GLY A 172 -6.95 18.63 12.81
N GLY A 173 -6.35 19.79 12.51
CA GLY A 173 -5.33 19.93 11.46
C GLY A 173 -3.94 19.48 11.92
N LEU A 174 -3.04 19.25 10.97
CA LEU A 174 -1.63 18.98 11.26
C LEU A 174 -1.00 20.14 12.03
N THR A 175 -0.09 19.84 12.97
CA THR A 175 0.74 20.87 13.59
C THR A 175 1.67 21.52 12.56
N SER A 176 2.20 22.72 12.86
CA SER A 176 3.13 23.41 11.96
C SER A 176 4.40 22.59 11.68
N THR A 177 4.89 21.85 12.68
CA THR A 177 6.01 20.93 12.55
C THR A 177 5.66 19.73 11.69
N ALA A 178 4.49 19.12 11.89
CA ALA A 178 4.03 18.01 11.06
C ALA A 178 3.74 18.44 9.62
N LEU A 179 3.33 19.68 9.37
CA LEU A 179 3.16 20.19 8.00
C LEU A 179 4.51 20.25 7.26
N GLN A 180 5.58 20.70 7.93
CA GLN A 180 6.93 20.64 7.36
C GLN A 180 7.39 19.19 7.16
N GLY A 181 7.08 18.31 8.11
CA GLY A 181 7.32 16.87 8.01
C GLY A 181 6.60 16.22 6.82
N LYS A 182 5.37 16.65 6.52
CA LYS A 182 4.59 16.19 5.36
C LYS A 182 5.27 16.56 4.04
N THR A 183 5.80 17.77 3.93
CA THR A 183 6.61 18.18 2.77
C THR A 183 7.89 17.35 2.66
N LEU A 184 8.59 17.12 3.77
CA LEU A 184 9.78 16.27 3.80
C LEU A 184 9.46 14.83 3.39
N PHE A 185 8.35 14.25 3.83
CA PHE A 185 7.93 12.90 3.44
C PHE A 185 7.84 12.73 1.92
N GLY A 186 7.26 13.72 1.23
CA GLY A 186 7.22 13.73 -0.24
C GLY A 186 8.62 13.88 -0.83
N ASN A 187 9.38 14.89 -0.40
CA ASN A 187 10.70 15.20 -0.96
C ASN A 187 11.73 14.08 -0.76
N LEU A 188 11.68 13.40 0.39
CA LEU A 188 12.50 12.23 0.73
C LEU A 188 11.99 10.94 0.06
N ASN A 189 10.96 11.04 -0.76
CA ASN A 189 10.38 9.95 -1.54
C ASN A 189 9.85 8.79 -0.69
N CYS A 190 9.41 9.04 0.56
CA CYS A 190 8.83 8.01 1.42
C CYS A 190 7.55 7.41 0.80
N GLY A 191 6.79 8.25 0.07
CA GLY A 191 5.59 7.86 -0.67
C GLY A 191 5.84 6.94 -1.88
N SER A 192 7.10 6.62 -2.21
CA SER A 192 7.43 5.61 -3.23
C SER A 192 7.05 4.19 -2.80
N CYS A 193 7.12 3.93 -1.49
CA CYS A 193 6.70 2.68 -0.85
C CYS A 193 5.47 2.89 0.03
N HIS A 194 5.43 3.93 0.88
CA HIS A 194 4.31 4.17 1.80
C HIS A 194 3.25 5.07 1.15
N ALA A 195 2.59 4.57 0.10
CA ALA A 195 1.78 5.37 -0.81
C ALA A 195 0.26 5.33 -0.53
N GLY A 196 -0.48 6.17 -1.26
CA GLY A 196 -1.93 6.07 -1.41
C GLY A 196 -2.73 6.38 -0.15
N LEU A 197 -4.00 5.95 -0.15
CA LEU A 197 -4.90 6.13 0.99
C LEU A 197 -4.48 5.26 2.17
N ALA A 198 -3.83 4.12 1.97
CA ALA A 198 -3.47 3.22 3.07
C ALA A 198 -2.09 3.54 3.69
N PHE A 199 -1.30 4.44 3.11
CA PHE A 199 0.10 4.71 3.52
C PHE A 199 0.97 3.44 3.53
N THR A 200 0.73 2.55 2.57
CA THR A 200 1.44 1.29 2.38
C THR A 200 1.49 0.96 0.90
N GLY A 201 2.55 0.28 0.50
CA GLY A 201 2.71 -0.32 -0.81
C GLY A 201 2.61 -1.83 -0.75
N SER A 202 2.11 -2.41 0.35
CA SER A 202 1.88 -3.84 0.49
C SER A 202 0.99 -4.34 -0.65
N GLY A 203 1.32 -5.52 -1.14
CA GLY A 203 0.73 -6.11 -2.34
C GLY A 203 1.00 -7.60 -2.39
N SER A 204 0.75 -8.21 -3.55
CA SER A 204 1.03 -9.62 -3.78
C SER A 204 2.48 -9.82 -4.19
N ASN A 205 3.29 -10.47 -3.35
CA ASN A 205 4.67 -10.85 -3.61
C ASN A 205 5.63 -9.68 -3.88
N ASN A 206 5.50 -8.57 -3.15
CA ASN A 206 6.35 -7.39 -3.31
C ASN A 206 7.11 -6.95 -2.03
N PRO A 207 7.76 -7.87 -1.29
CA PRO A 207 8.55 -7.51 -0.13
C PRO A 207 9.75 -6.63 -0.53
N VAL A 208 10.13 -5.69 0.35
CA VAL A 208 11.25 -4.76 0.13
C VAL A 208 12.24 -4.86 1.28
N ASP A 209 13.53 -4.94 0.98
CA ASP A 209 14.58 -4.78 1.99
C ASP A 209 15.06 -3.33 2.02
N ILE A 210 14.91 -2.70 3.18
CA ILE A 210 15.41 -1.35 3.46
C ILE A 210 16.79 -1.37 4.15
N GLY A 211 17.49 -2.51 4.13
CA GLY A 211 18.75 -2.73 4.85
C GLY A 211 18.56 -3.29 6.25
N THR A 212 17.37 -3.79 6.59
CA THR A 212 17.04 -4.33 7.92
C THR A 212 16.95 -5.85 7.94
N VAL A 213 16.91 -6.51 6.77
CA VAL A 213 16.95 -7.98 6.69
C VAL A 213 18.32 -8.49 7.11
N LYS A 214 18.31 -9.46 8.03
CA LYS A 214 19.50 -10.13 8.58
C LYS A 214 19.35 -11.64 8.39
N PRO A 215 20.42 -12.44 8.51
CA PRO A 215 20.28 -13.91 8.53
C PRO A 215 19.30 -14.43 9.59
N SER A 216 19.14 -13.72 10.70
CA SER A 216 18.18 -14.03 11.77
C SER A 216 16.73 -13.59 11.48
N SER A 217 16.48 -12.88 10.37
CA SER A 217 15.13 -12.40 10.00
C SER A 217 14.23 -13.51 9.45
N GLY A 218 14.74 -14.74 9.34
CA GLY A 218 13.99 -15.90 8.90
C GLY A 218 13.95 -16.05 7.38
N GLN A 219 12.90 -16.72 6.92
CA GLN A 219 12.70 -17.22 5.58
C GLN A 219 11.31 -16.87 5.10
N ARG A 220 11.11 -16.95 3.79
CA ARG A 220 9.81 -16.88 3.14
C ARG A 220 9.58 -18.17 2.37
N LEU A 221 8.64 -19.00 2.83
CA LEU A 221 8.30 -20.28 2.19
C LEU A 221 9.54 -21.18 1.99
N SER A 222 10.33 -21.33 3.06
CA SER A 222 11.58 -22.10 3.09
C SER A 222 12.72 -21.56 2.22
N ALA A 223 12.57 -20.36 1.65
CA ALA A 223 13.63 -19.66 0.91
C ALA A 223 14.15 -18.45 1.69
N ALA A 224 15.33 -17.96 1.33
CA ALA A 224 15.88 -16.74 1.92
C ALA A 224 14.91 -15.56 1.75
N LEU A 225 14.76 -14.77 2.81
CA LEU A 225 13.90 -13.59 2.81
C LEU A 225 14.54 -12.49 1.95
N THR A 226 13.84 -12.05 0.90
CA THR A 226 14.32 -11.00 -0.02
C THR A 226 13.89 -9.60 0.40
N GLY A 227 13.09 -9.48 1.45
CA GLY A 227 12.54 -8.23 1.95
C GLY A 227 11.40 -8.47 2.94
N ILE A 228 10.79 -7.38 3.38
CA ILE A 228 9.66 -7.35 4.31
C ILE A 228 8.47 -6.66 3.66
N ASP A 229 7.26 -7.11 3.99
CA ASP A 229 6.01 -6.45 3.62
C ASP A 229 6.02 -4.97 4.06
N ILE A 230 5.60 -4.06 3.18
CA ILE A 230 5.62 -2.62 3.47
C ILE A 230 4.47 -2.29 4.43
N PRO A 231 4.69 -2.02 5.72
CA PRO A 231 3.59 -1.79 6.64
C PRO A 231 2.89 -0.45 6.35
N THR A 232 1.61 -0.36 6.70
CA THR A 232 0.91 0.93 6.76
C THR A 232 1.54 1.84 7.80
N LEU A 233 1.67 3.12 7.48
CA LEU A 233 2.06 4.16 8.44
C LEU A 233 0.87 4.80 9.15
N ARG A 234 -0.36 4.40 8.83
CA ARG A 234 -1.52 4.82 9.63
C ARG A 234 -1.41 4.22 11.02
N ASP A 235 -1.66 5.05 12.02
CA ASP A 235 -1.60 4.71 13.43
C ASP A 235 -0.22 4.28 13.96
N VAL A 236 0.85 4.49 13.19
CA VAL A 236 2.24 4.14 13.55
C VAL A 236 2.69 4.84 14.85
N TRP A 237 2.01 5.91 15.26
CA TRP A 237 2.21 6.57 16.54
C TRP A 237 1.90 5.70 17.77
N SER A 238 1.19 4.58 17.60
CA SER A 238 0.80 3.68 18.69
C SER A 238 1.47 2.31 18.65
N THR A 239 2.28 2.00 17.63
CA THR A 239 2.67 0.61 17.32
C THR A 239 4.09 0.23 17.71
N ALA A 240 4.69 0.88 18.72
CA ALA A 240 6.03 0.51 19.18
C ALA A 240 6.04 -0.92 19.80
N PRO A 241 7.17 -1.65 19.73
CA PRO A 241 8.40 -1.32 18.99
C PRO A 241 8.19 -1.39 17.47
N TYR A 242 9.17 -0.93 16.69
CA TYR A 242 9.07 -0.77 15.24
C TYR A 242 9.98 -1.73 14.49
N LEU A 243 9.71 -1.85 13.17
CA LEU A 243 10.30 -2.83 12.24
C LEU A 243 9.79 -4.25 12.48
N HIS A 244 10.09 -5.15 11.53
CA HIS A 244 9.61 -6.53 11.55
C HIS A 244 10.12 -7.33 12.73
N ASP A 245 11.31 -7.02 13.23
CA ASP A 245 11.96 -7.70 14.36
C ASP A 245 11.88 -6.89 15.67
N GLY A 246 11.18 -5.74 15.66
CA GLY A 246 11.08 -4.84 16.81
C GLY A 246 12.40 -4.17 17.22
N SER A 247 13.40 -4.15 16.34
CA SER A 247 14.74 -3.62 16.67
C SER A 247 14.79 -2.10 16.86
N ALA A 248 13.73 -1.35 16.49
CA ALA A 248 13.65 0.08 16.70
C ALA A 248 12.65 0.42 17.82
N ALA A 249 13.12 1.00 18.93
CA ALA A 249 12.26 1.38 20.05
C ALA A 249 11.44 2.66 19.80
N THR A 250 11.85 3.50 18.84
CA THR A 250 11.22 4.79 18.53
C THR A 250 11.03 4.97 17.03
N LEU A 251 10.15 5.90 16.63
CA LEU A 251 9.96 6.26 15.23
C LEU A 251 11.24 6.84 14.63
N GLU A 252 11.99 7.63 15.42
CA GLU A 252 13.28 8.16 15.03
C GLU A 252 14.25 7.02 14.66
N ALA A 253 14.35 6.00 15.52
CA ALA A 253 15.19 4.83 15.26
C ALA A 253 14.70 4.01 14.05
N ALA A 254 13.38 3.91 13.85
CA ALA A 254 12.80 3.21 12.70
C ALA A 254 13.12 3.92 11.38
N VAL A 255 13.00 5.25 11.33
CA VAL A 255 13.41 6.05 10.16
C VAL A 255 14.93 5.92 9.94
N GLN A 256 15.72 5.98 11.02
CA GLN A 256 17.18 5.88 10.94
C GLN A 256 17.68 4.50 10.46
N ALA A 257 16.89 3.44 10.64
CA ALA A 257 17.21 2.11 10.15
C ALA A 257 17.11 1.97 8.63
N HIS A 258 16.50 2.94 7.93
CA HIS A 258 16.40 2.89 6.48
C HIS A 258 17.76 3.17 5.83
N ASN A 259 18.22 2.21 5.05
CA ASN A 259 19.42 2.30 4.24
C ASN A 259 19.19 1.63 2.87
N GLY A 260 18.08 1.99 2.22
CA GLY A 260 17.68 1.45 0.93
C GLY A 260 18.04 2.38 -0.24
N PRO A 261 17.84 1.91 -1.48
CA PRO A 261 18.12 2.69 -2.68
C PRO A 261 17.18 3.91 -2.84
N SER A 262 15.93 3.81 -2.37
CA SER A 262 14.95 4.88 -2.48
C SER A 262 15.11 5.97 -1.42
N PHE A 263 15.66 5.61 -0.24
CA PHE A 263 15.92 6.51 0.88
C PHE A 263 16.97 5.88 1.81
N SER A 264 17.95 6.70 2.21
CA SER A 264 18.91 6.35 3.27
C SER A 264 18.88 7.44 4.35
N ALA A 265 18.88 7.02 5.61
CA ALA A 265 18.90 7.91 6.76
C ALA A 265 20.15 8.80 6.82
N ALA A 266 21.23 8.47 6.09
CA ALA A 266 22.38 9.34 5.94
C ALA A 266 22.04 10.68 5.23
N SER A 267 20.92 10.74 4.51
CA SER A 267 20.49 11.92 3.75
C SER A 267 19.64 12.92 4.55
N ILE A 268 19.24 12.61 5.78
CA ILE A 268 18.33 13.45 6.58
C ILE A 268 19.06 14.07 7.78
N SER A 269 18.86 15.37 7.99
CA SER A 269 19.37 16.08 9.17
C SER A 269 18.55 15.71 10.42
N SER A 270 19.12 15.88 11.63
CA SER A 270 18.38 15.65 12.87
C SER A 270 17.15 16.56 13.02
N ALA A 271 17.23 17.80 12.52
CA ALA A 271 16.12 18.73 12.52
C ALA A 271 14.98 18.27 11.59
N ASP A 272 15.33 17.75 10.41
CA ASP A 272 14.34 17.25 9.46
C ASP A 272 13.75 15.91 9.89
N LEU A 273 14.55 15.05 10.55
CA LEU A 273 14.06 13.83 11.20
C LEU A 273 12.98 14.15 12.24
N THR A 274 13.20 15.18 13.06
CA THR A 274 12.21 15.62 14.06
C THR A 274 10.90 16.03 13.41
N LYS A 275 10.95 16.79 12.30
CA LYS A 275 9.77 17.20 11.55
C LYS A 275 9.07 16.01 10.90
N LEU A 276 9.82 15.11 10.26
CA LEU A 276 9.29 13.91 9.65
C LEU A 276 8.58 13.03 10.68
N VAL A 277 9.20 12.79 11.85
CA VAL A 277 8.58 12.00 12.91
C VAL A 277 7.35 12.70 13.50
N ALA A 278 7.34 14.04 13.61
CA ALA A 278 6.13 14.75 13.98
C ALA A 278 4.98 14.48 13.00
N TYR A 279 5.27 14.44 11.69
CA TYR A 279 4.26 14.02 10.71
C TYR A 279 3.81 12.58 10.89
N LEU A 280 4.74 11.62 11.04
CA LEU A 280 4.41 10.21 11.30
C LEU A 280 3.51 10.05 12.54
N LYS A 281 3.73 10.87 13.58
CA LYS A 281 2.92 10.89 14.80
C LYS A 281 1.47 11.39 14.59
N GLU A 282 1.19 12.01 13.45
CA GLU A 282 -0.08 12.64 13.11
C GLU A 282 -0.78 11.97 11.89
N ILE A 283 -0.27 10.82 11.42
CA ILE A 283 -0.93 9.99 10.38
C ILE A 283 -1.99 9.09 11.03
N GLY A 284 -3.16 9.68 11.30
CA GLY A 284 -4.38 8.95 11.68
C GLY A 284 -5.35 8.82 10.52
N ARG A 285 -6.56 8.34 10.78
CA ARG A 285 -7.64 8.14 9.80
C ARG A 285 -8.05 9.41 9.03
N GLU A 286 -7.90 10.57 9.66
CA GLU A 286 -8.23 11.90 9.14
C GLU A 286 -7.23 12.40 8.09
N GLU A 287 -6.07 11.78 7.97
CA GLU A 287 -5.13 12.09 6.89
C GLU A 287 -5.63 11.47 5.58
N SER A 288 -5.72 12.27 4.51
CA SER A 288 -6.30 11.83 3.25
C SER A 288 -5.48 10.74 2.56
N SER A 289 -4.23 11.05 2.21
CA SER A 289 -3.35 10.20 1.41
C SER A 289 -1.89 10.55 1.63
N ALA A 290 -1.01 9.59 1.38
CA ALA A 290 0.43 9.80 1.46
C ALA A 290 0.92 10.88 0.48
N PRO A 291 1.76 11.83 0.93
CA PRO A 291 2.49 12.73 0.04
C PRO A 291 3.43 11.93 -0.86
N VAL A 292 3.44 12.25 -2.13
CA VAL A 292 4.41 11.71 -3.09
C VAL A 292 5.47 12.76 -3.39
N ASN A 293 6.67 12.33 -3.81
CA ASN A 293 7.67 13.25 -4.35
C ASN A 293 7.03 14.07 -5.47
N PRO A 294 7.08 15.41 -5.50
CA PRO A 294 6.37 16.20 -6.51
C PRO A 294 6.87 15.99 -7.94
N GLY A 295 8.12 15.53 -8.13
CA GLY A 295 8.79 15.49 -9.43
C GLY A 295 9.43 16.84 -9.77
N THR A 296 10.42 16.83 -10.65
CA THR A 296 11.13 18.04 -11.11
C THR A 296 11.22 18.14 -12.62
N GLY A 297 10.39 17.36 -13.32
CA GLY A 297 10.29 17.38 -14.77
C GLY A 297 9.86 18.74 -15.31
N ILE A 298 10.18 18.98 -16.57
CA ILE A 298 9.81 20.21 -17.28
C ILE A 298 9.12 19.93 -18.62
N GLY A 299 8.88 18.65 -18.96
CA GLY A 299 8.31 18.22 -20.23
C GLY A 299 9.18 17.23 -20.99
N LEU A 300 8.69 16.80 -22.15
CA LEU A 300 9.43 16.02 -23.15
C LEU A 300 10.00 16.94 -24.23
N THR A 301 11.03 16.50 -24.93
CA THR A 301 11.58 17.21 -26.10
C THR A 301 10.70 16.92 -27.31
N GLY A 302 9.89 17.89 -27.75
CA GLY A 302 9.07 17.81 -28.95
C GLY A 302 9.81 18.30 -30.18
N ALA A 303 10.01 17.41 -31.16
CA ALA A 303 10.55 17.71 -32.48
C ALA A 303 9.44 17.74 -33.53
N TYR A 304 9.20 18.90 -34.14
CA TYR A 304 8.10 19.12 -35.09
C TYR A 304 8.62 19.11 -36.53
N PHE A 305 7.85 18.54 -37.46
CA PHE A 305 8.21 18.42 -38.88
C PHE A 305 7.04 18.86 -39.77
N ASN A 306 7.33 19.54 -40.88
CA ASN A 306 6.31 19.91 -41.88
C ASN A 306 6.05 18.76 -42.88
N ASN A 307 5.86 17.56 -42.35
CA ASN A 307 5.42 16.37 -43.07
C ASN A 307 4.84 15.35 -42.08
N LYS A 308 4.09 14.36 -42.55
CA LYS A 308 3.47 13.31 -41.72
C LYS A 308 4.38 12.12 -41.38
N THR A 309 5.62 12.13 -41.87
CA THR A 309 6.53 10.97 -41.85
C THR A 309 7.64 11.07 -40.83
N LEU A 310 7.67 12.15 -40.03
CA LEU A 310 8.70 12.43 -39.03
C LEU A 310 10.13 12.44 -39.62
N SER A 311 10.24 12.95 -40.86
CA SER A 311 11.47 12.89 -41.65
C SER A 311 12.09 14.28 -41.85
N GLY A 312 13.40 14.28 -42.09
CA GLY A 312 14.18 15.51 -42.28
C GLY A 312 14.58 16.20 -40.97
N THR A 313 14.99 17.46 -41.07
CA THR A 313 15.33 18.29 -39.92
C THR A 313 14.06 18.86 -39.29
N PRO A 314 13.88 18.77 -37.96
CA PRO A 314 12.76 19.41 -37.28
C PRO A 314 12.73 20.92 -37.52
N VAL A 315 11.55 21.47 -37.80
CA VAL A 315 11.34 22.91 -38.00
C VAL A 315 11.14 23.67 -36.67
N LEU A 316 10.81 22.94 -35.60
CA LEU A 316 10.70 23.46 -34.24
C LEU A 316 11.13 22.37 -33.25
N LEU A 317 11.92 22.77 -32.25
CA LEU A 317 12.28 21.98 -31.09
C LEU A 317 11.89 22.75 -29.83
N ARG A 318 11.14 22.12 -28.91
CA ARG A 318 10.86 22.70 -27.59
C ARG A 318 10.64 21.64 -26.53
N THR A 319 10.84 22.01 -25.27
CA THR A 319 10.48 21.18 -24.13
C THR A 319 9.08 21.52 -23.66
N GLU A 320 8.23 20.52 -23.48
CA GLU A 320 6.80 20.74 -23.25
C GLU A 320 6.07 19.56 -22.61
N GLN A 321 4.92 19.84 -21.98
CA GLN A 321 3.99 18.80 -21.57
C GLN A 321 3.15 18.35 -22.77
N LEU A 322 3.04 17.03 -22.99
CA LEU A 322 2.17 16.50 -24.05
C LEU A 322 0.68 16.55 -23.65
N ASN A 323 0.04 17.70 -23.88
CA ASN A 323 -1.39 17.91 -23.65
C ASN A 323 -1.94 19.06 -24.51
N TYR A 324 -2.10 18.82 -25.80
CA TYR A 324 -2.46 19.82 -26.79
C TYR A 324 -3.84 19.60 -27.42
N ASP A 325 -4.46 20.73 -27.73
CA ASP A 325 -5.65 20.87 -28.55
C ASP A 325 -5.46 22.13 -29.38
N TRP A 326 -4.89 21.97 -30.58
CA TRP A 326 -4.59 23.09 -31.47
C TRP A 326 -5.82 23.51 -32.28
N GLY A 327 -6.85 22.67 -32.35
CA GLY A 327 -7.94 22.84 -33.30
C GLY A 327 -7.36 22.99 -34.70
N LYS A 328 -7.66 24.09 -35.38
CA LYS A 328 -7.15 24.38 -36.74
C LYS A 328 -5.88 25.23 -36.76
N ALA A 329 -5.30 25.53 -35.60
CA ALA A 329 -4.12 26.39 -35.50
C ALA A 329 -2.82 25.61 -35.72
N SER A 330 -1.77 26.32 -36.10
CA SER A 330 -0.42 25.76 -36.12
C SER A 330 0.12 25.54 -34.68
N PRO A 331 0.89 24.47 -34.44
CA PRO A 331 1.55 24.24 -33.14
C PRO A 331 2.57 25.30 -32.71
N GLY A 332 3.05 26.11 -33.64
CA GLY A 332 4.03 27.16 -33.39
C GLY A 332 4.66 27.73 -34.65
N THR A 333 5.40 28.82 -34.50
CA THR A 333 6.09 29.49 -35.61
C THR A 333 6.94 28.51 -36.42
N GLY A 334 6.75 28.49 -37.74
CA GLY A 334 7.49 27.62 -38.66
C GLY A 334 6.86 26.24 -38.89
N VAL A 335 5.85 25.84 -38.10
CA VAL A 335 5.11 24.59 -38.28
C VAL A 335 3.86 24.85 -39.12
N SER A 336 3.56 24.00 -40.09
CA SER A 336 2.30 24.02 -40.85
C SER A 336 1.11 23.71 -39.94
N ALA A 337 -0.07 24.28 -40.23
CA ALA A 337 -1.30 23.95 -39.50
C ALA A 337 -1.81 22.54 -39.81
N ASP A 338 -1.60 22.08 -41.04
CA ASP A 338 -1.94 20.75 -41.53
C ASP A 338 -0.67 20.00 -41.96
N GLN A 339 -0.77 18.67 -42.11
CA GLN A 339 0.30 17.82 -42.65
C GLN A 339 1.63 17.91 -41.89
N PHE A 340 1.58 18.11 -40.57
CA PHE A 340 2.75 18.11 -39.70
C PHE A 340 2.86 16.82 -38.89
N SER A 341 4.01 16.59 -38.28
CA SER A 341 4.21 15.52 -37.30
C SER A 341 5.08 15.98 -36.15
N VAL A 342 4.99 15.28 -35.02
CA VAL A 342 5.75 15.57 -33.81
C VAL A 342 6.30 14.28 -33.24
N ARG A 343 7.57 14.29 -32.83
CA ARG A 343 8.17 13.26 -32.00
C ARG A 343 8.54 13.85 -30.65
N TRP A 344 7.86 13.43 -29.59
CA TRP A 344 8.24 13.71 -28.22
C TRP A 344 9.16 12.61 -27.70
N THR A 345 10.38 12.96 -27.29
CA THR A 345 11.32 12.04 -26.66
C THR A 345 11.72 12.50 -25.27
N GLY A 346 11.99 11.55 -24.39
CA GLY A 346 12.47 11.84 -23.04
C GLY A 346 12.24 10.68 -22.10
N LYS A 347 11.96 11.00 -20.84
CA LYS A 347 11.64 10.03 -19.80
C LYS A 347 10.41 10.44 -19.01
N ILE A 348 9.72 9.45 -18.46
CA ILE A 348 8.67 9.64 -17.46
C ILE A 348 9.06 9.02 -16.14
N GLU A 349 8.60 9.62 -15.04
CA GLU A 349 8.87 9.16 -13.67
C GLU A 349 7.55 8.87 -12.95
N ALA A 350 7.39 7.64 -12.46
CA ALA A 350 6.22 7.27 -11.68
C ALA A 350 6.32 7.85 -10.25
N PRO A 351 5.26 8.50 -9.71
CA PRO A 351 5.25 8.95 -8.33
C PRO A 351 5.11 7.81 -7.31
N VAL A 352 4.47 6.70 -7.69
CA VAL A 352 4.18 5.53 -6.86
C VAL A 352 4.45 4.25 -7.63
N THR A 353 4.92 3.20 -6.96
CA THR A 353 5.18 1.90 -7.59
C THR A 353 3.86 1.18 -7.87
N GLY A 354 3.73 0.54 -9.02
CA GLY A 354 2.59 -0.33 -9.33
C GLY A 354 2.21 -0.34 -10.79
N SER A 355 0.99 -0.81 -11.07
CA SER A 355 0.43 -0.92 -12.41
C SER A 355 -0.17 0.40 -12.90
N TYR A 356 0.36 0.90 -14.02
CA TYR A 356 -0.10 2.09 -14.73
C TYR A 356 -0.74 1.70 -16.06
N ARG A 357 -1.67 2.52 -16.55
CA ARG A 357 -2.21 2.37 -17.90
C ARG A 357 -2.13 3.69 -18.63
N PHE A 358 -1.51 3.70 -19.81
CA PHE A 358 -1.41 4.90 -20.64
C PHE A 358 -2.60 5.00 -21.59
N GLN A 359 -2.98 6.24 -21.88
CA GLN A 359 -4.05 6.56 -22.81
C GLN A 359 -3.67 7.78 -23.62
N THR A 360 -4.07 7.79 -24.89
CA THR A 360 -3.96 8.96 -25.75
C THR A 360 -5.32 9.40 -26.26
N VAL A 361 -5.44 10.68 -26.56
CA VAL A 361 -6.51 11.24 -27.39
C VAL A 361 -5.82 11.99 -28.51
N SER A 362 -5.97 11.55 -29.74
CA SER A 362 -5.27 12.14 -30.89
C SER A 362 -6.12 12.20 -32.14
N ASP A 363 -6.04 13.31 -32.84
CA ASP A 363 -6.52 13.54 -34.21
C ASP A 363 -5.32 14.13 -34.94
N ASP A 364 -4.64 13.46 -35.87
CA ASP A 364 -4.80 12.10 -36.39
C ASP A 364 -3.98 11.02 -35.61
N GLY A 365 -2.99 10.40 -36.27
CA GLY A 365 -2.36 9.16 -35.83
C GLY A 365 -1.35 9.37 -34.71
N ILE A 366 -1.28 8.42 -33.78
CA ILE A 366 -0.36 8.45 -32.64
C ILE A 366 0.18 7.06 -32.33
N ARG A 367 1.43 6.99 -31.91
CA ARG A 367 2.03 5.81 -31.29
C ARG A 367 2.83 6.19 -30.05
N VAL A 368 2.83 5.30 -29.06
CA VAL A 368 3.55 5.48 -27.80
C VAL A 368 4.42 4.26 -27.56
N SER A 369 5.69 4.50 -27.24
CA SER A 369 6.64 3.48 -26.81
C SER A 369 7.19 3.79 -25.42
N ILE A 370 7.27 2.78 -24.57
CA ILE A 370 7.92 2.84 -23.25
C ILE A 370 9.07 1.83 -23.25
N ASP A 371 10.29 2.28 -22.93
CA ASP A 371 11.51 1.43 -22.98
C ASP A 371 11.66 0.66 -24.29
N GLY A 372 11.32 1.34 -25.40
CA GLY A 372 11.40 0.81 -26.76
C GLY A 372 10.24 -0.10 -27.17
N ALA A 373 9.41 -0.57 -26.24
CA ALA A 373 8.22 -1.37 -26.56
C ALA A 373 7.04 -0.47 -26.93
N VAL A 374 6.43 -0.71 -28.10
CA VAL A 374 5.21 0.00 -28.54
C VAL A 374 4.02 -0.48 -27.72
N ILE A 375 3.38 0.43 -27.00
CA ILE A 375 2.25 0.14 -26.10
C ILE A 375 0.91 0.67 -26.62
N ILE A 376 0.96 1.64 -27.53
CA ILE A 376 -0.19 2.18 -28.28
C ILE A 376 0.27 2.36 -29.71
N GLU A 377 -0.47 1.82 -30.67
CA GLU A 377 -0.17 1.91 -32.10
C GLU A 377 -1.46 2.23 -32.86
N ASN A 378 -1.62 3.48 -33.26
CA ASN A 378 -2.69 3.92 -34.14
C ASN A 378 -2.15 4.92 -35.17
N TRP A 379 -1.47 4.41 -36.19
CA TRP A 379 -0.90 5.20 -37.28
C TRP A 379 -1.86 5.38 -38.47
N SER A 380 -3.09 5.79 -38.22
CA SER A 380 -4.14 6.00 -39.24
C SER A 380 -4.74 7.40 -39.18
N VAL A 381 -5.30 7.84 -40.30
CA VAL A 381 -6.11 9.08 -40.37
C VAL A 381 -7.45 8.80 -39.70
N ASN A 382 -7.77 9.55 -38.66
CA ASN A 382 -8.93 9.33 -37.78
C ASN A 382 -9.51 10.69 -37.35
N GLY A 383 -10.59 10.70 -36.55
CA GLY A 383 -10.88 11.87 -35.73
C GLY A 383 -10.01 11.86 -34.47
N ALA A 384 -10.60 12.18 -33.31
CA ALA A 384 -9.92 12.15 -32.02
C ALA A 384 -10.24 10.90 -31.14
N PRO A 385 -10.04 9.63 -31.57
CA PRO A 385 -10.35 8.48 -30.73
C PRO A 385 -9.47 8.46 -29.48
N THR A 386 -9.99 7.80 -28.45
CA THR A 386 -9.22 7.48 -27.26
C THR A 386 -8.57 6.12 -27.43
N ASN A 387 -7.24 6.05 -27.41
CA ASN A 387 -6.49 4.80 -27.49
C ASN A 387 -5.92 4.46 -26.11
N THR A 388 -6.11 3.22 -25.64
CA THR A 388 -5.67 2.81 -24.30
C THR A 388 -4.71 1.63 -24.41
N GLY A 389 -3.50 1.78 -23.87
CA GLY A 389 -2.47 0.74 -23.87
C GLY A 389 -2.75 -0.39 -22.86
N PRO A 390 -1.84 -1.37 -22.74
CA PRO A 390 -1.88 -2.38 -21.68
C PRO A 390 -1.52 -1.79 -20.31
N ASP A 391 -1.70 -2.59 -19.27
CA ASP A 391 -1.14 -2.29 -17.94
C ASP A 391 0.39 -2.47 -17.97
N ILE A 392 1.12 -1.53 -17.37
CA ILE A 392 2.58 -1.47 -17.31
C ILE A 392 3.00 -1.24 -15.87
N ASN A 393 3.88 -2.09 -15.36
CA ASN A 393 4.43 -1.92 -14.02
C ASN A 393 5.57 -0.91 -14.03
N LEU A 394 5.42 0.17 -13.28
CA LEU A 394 6.44 1.18 -13.08
C LEU A 394 6.89 1.21 -11.62
N VAL A 395 8.16 1.51 -11.41
CA VAL A 395 8.75 1.68 -10.07
C VAL A 395 8.83 3.17 -9.76
N ALA A 396 8.38 3.57 -8.57
CA ALA A 396 8.41 4.95 -8.14
C ALA A 396 9.83 5.54 -8.19
N GLY A 397 9.96 6.77 -8.68
CA GLY A 397 11.25 7.46 -8.82
C GLY A 397 12.15 6.91 -9.94
N GLN A 398 11.87 5.73 -10.51
CA GLN A 398 12.57 5.25 -11.69
C GLN A 398 12.08 6.02 -12.92
N ARG A 399 13.04 6.56 -13.67
CA ARG A 399 12.77 7.20 -14.96
C ARG A 399 12.85 6.15 -16.07
N VAL A 400 11.75 5.96 -16.77
CA VAL A 400 11.68 5.07 -17.95
C VAL A 400 11.61 5.91 -19.21
N SER A 401 12.20 5.42 -20.29
CA SER A 401 12.21 6.14 -21.56
C SER A 401 10.81 6.13 -22.19
N ILE A 402 10.43 7.25 -22.78
CA ILE A 402 9.19 7.39 -23.55
C ILE A 402 9.49 8.00 -24.91
N VAL A 403 8.83 7.47 -25.93
CA VAL A 403 8.71 8.08 -27.24
C VAL A 403 7.24 8.17 -27.59
N VAL A 404 6.75 9.36 -27.90
CA VAL A 404 5.42 9.57 -28.47
C VAL A 404 5.57 10.19 -29.84
N GLU A 405 5.01 9.55 -30.85
CA GLU A 405 5.02 10.06 -32.22
C GLU A 405 3.60 10.29 -32.66
N TYR A 406 3.38 11.38 -33.38
CA TYR A 406 2.07 11.85 -33.81
C TYR A 406 2.17 12.49 -35.18
N PHE A 407 1.12 12.37 -35.99
CA PHE A 407 0.96 13.19 -37.18
C PHE A 407 -0.45 13.77 -37.26
N GLU A 408 -0.54 14.92 -37.90
CA GLU A 408 -1.79 15.53 -38.34
C GLU A 408 -1.89 15.49 -39.85
N ASN A 409 -3.05 15.12 -40.39
CA ASN A 409 -3.31 15.20 -41.82
C ASN A 409 -3.95 16.52 -42.19
N THR A 410 -5.16 16.80 -41.69
CA THR A 410 -5.91 18.01 -42.04
C THR A 410 -6.95 18.35 -40.98
N LYS A 411 -7.22 19.64 -40.81
CA LYS A 411 -8.26 20.24 -39.99
C LYS A 411 -7.89 20.33 -38.51
N ASN A 412 -8.32 19.39 -37.69
CA ASN A 412 -8.29 19.55 -36.25
C ASN A 412 -7.16 18.71 -35.68
N ALA A 413 -6.19 19.35 -35.05
CA ALA A 413 -5.07 18.67 -34.43
C ALA A 413 -5.25 18.59 -32.90
N VAL A 414 -5.25 17.36 -32.36
CA VAL A 414 -5.27 17.08 -30.91
C VAL A 414 -4.21 16.05 -30.60
N ALA A 415 -3.47 16.23 -29.51
CA ALA A 415 -2.56 15.22 -29.00
C ALA A 415 -2.48 15.32 -27.48
N ARG A 416 -3.00 14.32 -26.76
CA ARG A 416 -2.98 14.27 -25.30
C ARG A 416 -2.40 12.95 -24.82
N LEU A 417 -1.53 13.00 -23.81
CA LEU A 417 -1.01 11.83 -23.12
C LEU A 417 -1.53 11.82 -21.68
N ARG A 418 -2.18 10.72 -21.33
CA ARG A 418 -2.80 10.50 -20.03
C ARG A 418 -2.35 9.18 -19.46
N TRP A 419 -2.43 9.07 -18.14
CA TRP A 419 -2.21 7.82 -17.43
C TRP A 419 -3.25 7.63 -16.33
N ARG A 420 -3.47 6.37 -15.97
CA ARG A 420 -4.14 5.97 -14.74
C ARG A 420 -3.07 5.43 -13.79
N THR A 421 -3.04 5.94 -12.57
CA THR A 421 -2.07 5.51 -11.54
C THR A 421 -2.61 4.33 -10.72
N PRO A 422 -1.74 3.58 -10.02
CA PRO A 422 -2.15 2.47 -9.16
C PRO A 422 -3.25 2.86 -8.16
N GLY A 423 -4.28 2.02 -8.02
CA GLY A 423 -5.38 2.23 -7.08
C GLY A 423 -6.41 3.30 -7.48
N THR A 424 -6.31 3.88 -8.68
CA THR A 424 -7.27 4.86 -9.20
C THR A 424 -8.06 4.32 -10.39
N THR A 425 -9.23 4.90 -10.66
CA THR A 425 -10.07 4.54 -11.80
C THR A 425 -10.04 5.57 -12.94
N SER A 426 -9.62 6.80 -12.64
CA SER A 426 -9.65 7.92 -13.58
C SER A 426 -8.30 8.14 -14.27
N TYR A 427 -8.35 8.58 -15.52
CA TYR A 427 -7.17 9.00 -16.27
C TYR A 427 -6.92 10.49 -16.07
N VAL A 428 -5.67 10.85 -15.77
CA VAL A 428 -5.21 12.23 -15.67
C VAL A 428 -4.13 12.48 -16.70
N THR A 429 -3.97 13.73 -17.14
CA THR A 429 -2.82 14.12 -17.96
C THR A 429 -1.53 13.77 -17.22
N VAL A 430 -0.54 13.20 -17.93
CA VAL A 430 0.77 12.94 -17.33
C VAL A 430 1.37 14.29 -16.91
N PRO A 431 1.64 14.54 -15.61
CA PRO A 431 2.06 15.87 -15.16
C PRO A 431 3.40 16.30 -15.79
N GLN A 432 3.60 17.59 -15.99
CA GLN A 432 4.83 18.13 -16.61
C GLN A 432 6.05 17.81 -15.75
N GLU A 433 5.89 17.90 -14.44
CA GLU A 433 6.87 17.57 -13.41
C GLU A 433 7.24 16.07 -13.37
N ARG A 434 6.54 15.22 -14.14
CA ARG A 434 6.88 13.81 -14.36
C ARG A 434 7.51 13.54 -15.72
N GLN A 435 7.69 14.55 -16.54
CA GLN A 435 8.26 14.44 -17.89
C GLN A 435 9.63 15.11 -17.91
N TYR A 436 10.63 14.37 -18.35
CA TYR A 436 12.01 14.82 -18.39
C TYR A 436 12.50 14.79 -19.84
N PRO A 437 13.10 15.89 -20.35
CA PRO A 437 13.58 15.93 -21.72
C PRO A 437 14.75 14.95 -21.91
N GLN A 438 14.98 14.57 -23.18
CA GLN A 438 16.08 13.69 -23.56
C GLN A 438 17.46 14.27 -23.22
#